data_AF-A0A382GFP0-F1
#
_entry.id   AF-A0A382GFP0-F1
#
_cell.length_a   1.000
_cell.length_b   1.000
_cell.length_c   1.000
_cell.angle_alpha   90.00
_cell.angle_beta   90.00
_cell.angle_gamma   90.00
#
_symmetry.space_group_name_H-M   'P 1'
#
loop_
_entity.id
_entity.type
_entity.pdbx_description
1 polymer ?
#
loop_
_entity_poly.entity_id
_entity_poly.type
_entity_poly.pdbx_seq_one_letter_code
_entity_poly.pdbx_strand_id
1 'polypeptide(L)'
;TVTDRSGRTLSGQTIDAFYVSTRHALPFSVGINCALGAREMRPYLAELSNQASTFVSCYPNAGLPNEFGGYDDLPDETSQLLREFAESGLVNIVGGCCGTTPDHIRAIAQAVSGLPPRIVPTLERRTQFSGLEVLTIDTDSNFQMIGERTNVTGSARFARLIKSEEYSDASSVAMEQVQGGANLVDVNMDEAMLESEQAMARFLNFIATEPEIARVPFMIDSSKWSVIEAGLKCVQGKPIINSISLKEGEEDFLRKATLAQRYGAGVVVMAFDEVGQADTVERKVEICKRAYQILTKEIDFDPHDIIFDPNILAVATGLEEHNNYAVNFLEAIKGIKDTCPGVKVSGGVSNLSFSFRGNNVVREAIHSAFLYHAIRAGLDMAIVNAGQLVVYEDIPQELLQHVEDIIFNRRPDATERLVTFAKSVKGEGTTREADLAWREASVEARLSHALVHGIVDFIDADVEEARQQYSRPLKVIEGPLMQGMKVVGDLFGAGKM
;
A
#
# COMPACT_ATOMS: atom_id res chain seq x y z
N THR A 1 12.45 -19.69 -7.15
CA THR A 1 13.90 -19.57 -7.42
C THR A 1 14.34 -18.16 -7.11
N VAL A 2 15.36 -18.01 -6.27
CA VAL A 2 16.06 -16.73 -6.03
C VAL A 2 17.23 -16.68 -7.02
N THR A 3 17.34 -15.64 -7.84
CA THR A 3 18.26 -15.65 -8.98
C THR A 3 19.70 -15.36 -8.62
N ASP A 4 19.92 -14.54 -7.59
CA ASP A 4 21.25 -14.07 -7.20
C ASP A 4 21.28 -13.63 -5.73
N ARG A 5 22.35 -12.95 -5.33
CA ARG A 5 22.57 -12.48 -3.95
C ARG A 5 21.69 -11.29 -3.53
N SER A 6 20.84 -10.76 -4.40
CA SER A 6 19.85 -9.74 -4.05
C SER A 6 18.65 -10.29 -3.29
N GLY A 7 18.46 -11.61 -3.27
CA GLY A 7 17.31 -12.24 -2.60
C GLY A 7 15.99 -12.14 -3.38
N ARG A 8 16.04 -11.72 -4.64
CA ARG A 8 14.84 -11.55 -5.49
C ARG A 8 14.66 -12.70 -6.48
N THR A 9 13.42 -12.90 -6.91
CA THR A 9 13.08 -13.73 -8.07
C THR A 9 13.51 -13.05 -9.36
N LEU A 10 13.48 -13.79 -10.49
CA LEU A 10 13.76 -13.21 -11.81
C LEU A 10 12.81 -12.06 -12.16
N SER A 11 11.57 -12.15 -11.67
CA SER A 11 10.53 -11.13 -11.81
C SER A 11 10.62 -10.03 -10.74
N GLY A 12 11.73 -9.96 -9.99
CA GLY A 12 12.06 -8.88 -9.08
C GLY A 12 11.45 -8.96 -7.68
N GLN A 13 10.66 -9.99 -7.38
CA GLN A 13 9.91 -10.09 -6.12
C GLN A 13 10.81 -10.59 -4.98
N THR A 14 10.65 -10.02 -3.78
CA THR A 14 11.28 -10.54 -2.56
C THR A 14 10.60 -11.83 -2.09
N ILE A 15 11.26 -12.59 -1.23
CA ILE A 15 10.77 -13.92 -0.78
C ILE A 15 9.48 -13.79 0.02
N ASP A 16 9.42 -12.79 0.89
CA ASP A 16 8.25 -12.47 1.68
C ASP A 16 7.07 -12.05 0.79
N ALA A 17 7.32 -11.23 -0.23
CA ALA A 17 6.31 -10.79 -1.19
C ALA A 17 5.80 -11.98 -2.01
N PHE A 18 6.68 -12.88 -2.43
CA PHE A 18 6.28 -14.13 -3.08
C PHE A 18 5.36 -14.97 -2.18
N TYR A 19 5.69 -15.12 -0.90
CA TYR A 19 4.86 -15.88 0.02
C TYR A 19 3.48 -15.22 0.23
N VAL A 20 3.44 -13.91 0.46
CA VAL A 20 2.18 -13.14 0.58
C VAL A 20 1.31 -13.29 -0.68
N SER A 21 1.93 -13.27 -1.86
CA SER A 21 1.23 -13.35 -3.14
C SER A 21 0.66 -14.74 -3.43
N THR A 22 1.23 -15.81 -2.85
CA THR A 22 0.88 -17.20 -3.18
C THR A 22 0.21 -17.98 -2.06
N ARG A 23 0.27 -17.51 -0.81
CA ARG A 23 -0.28 -18.24 0.35
C ARG A 23 -1.79 -18.50 0.27
N HIS A 24 -2.52 -17.68 -0.49
CA HIS A 24 -3.96 -17.86 -0.72
C HIS A 24 -4.30 -19.20 -1.39
N ALA A 25 -3.33 -19.81 -2.10
CA ALA A 25 -3.49 -21.13 -2.70
C ALA A 25 -3.42 -22.29 -1.67
N LEU A 26 -3.17 -21.98 -0.39
CA LEU A 26 -3.04 -22.93 0.72
C LEU A 26 -2.08 -24.09 0.39
N PRO A 27 -0.84 -23.80 -0.06
CA PRO A 27 0.07 -24.84 -0.52
C PRO A 27 0.47 -25.78 0.63
N PHE A 28 0.58 -27.08 0.33
CA PHE A 28 1.13 -28.04 1.29
C PHE A 28 2.55 -27.67 1.74
N SER A 29 3.38 -27.21 0.80
CA SER A 29 4.75 -26.75 1.04
C SER A 29 5.09 -25.57 0.14
N VAL A 30 5.90 -24.65 0.66
CA VAL A 30 6.55 -23.57 -0.11
C VAL A 30 8.07 -23.73 -0.01
N GLY A 31 8.83 -23.30 -1.01
CA GLY A 31 10.27 -23.56 -0.96
C GLY A 31 11.12 -22.84 -1.96
N ILE A 32 12.43 -23.08 -1.84
CA ILE A 32 13.47 -22.50 -2.68
C ILE A 32 14.28 -23.62 -3.31
N ASN A 33 14.59 -23.46 -4.60
CA ASN A 33 15.37 -24.42 -5.35
C ASN A 33 16.17 -23.76 -6.47
N CYS A 34 17.17 -24.50 -6.96
CA CYS A 34 18.03 -24.10 -8.07
C CYS A 34 18.76 -22.76 -7.83
N ALA A 35 19.44 -22.27 -8.86
CA ALA A 35 20.23 -21.03 -8.97
C ALA A 35 21.41 -20.90 -7.98
N LEU A 36 21.21 -21.26 -6.72
CA LEU A 36 22.15 -21.14 -5.62
C LEU A 36 22.52 -22.52 -5.08
N GLY A 37 23.74 -22.62 -4.55
CA GLY A 37 24.14 -23.72 -3.67
C GLY A 37 23.47 -23.60 -2.30
N ALA A 38 23.63 -24.63 -1.45
CA ALA A 38 23.04 -24.61 -0.11
C ALA A 38 23.57 -23.42 0.71
N ARG A 39 24.88 -23.16 0.65
CA ARG A 39 25.52 -22.07 1.41
C ARG A 39 24.88 -20.71 1.14
N GLU A 40 24.66 -20.37 -0.12
CA GLU A 40 24.07 -19.10 -0.52
C GLU A 40 22.56 -19.05 -0.27
N MET A 41 21.87 -20.19 -0.28
CA MET A 41 20.43 -20.28 -0.10
C MET A 41 19.98 -20.15 1.36
N ARG A 42 20.87 -20.43 2.32
CA ARG A 42 20.57 -20.43 3.76
C ARG A 42 19.85 -19.16 4.28
N PRO A 43 20.32 -17.91 4.02
CA PRO A 43 19.66 -16.72 4.56
C PRO A 43 18.20 -16.59 4.05
N TYR A 44 17.99 -16.86 2.77
CA TYR A 44 16.69 -16.81 2.10
C TYR A 44 15.74 -17.88 2.61
N LEU A 45 16.27 -19.08 2.88
CA LEU A 45 15.52 -20.16 3.50
C LEU A 45 15.09 -19.81 4.92
N ALA A 46 15.97 -19.16 5.70
CA ALA A 46 15.64 -18.71 7.05
C ALA A 46 14.52 -17.64 7.04
N GLU A 47 14.57 -16.70 6.10
CA GLU A 47 13.52 -15.70 5.89
C GLU A 47 12.18 -16.38 5.57
N LEU A 48 12.14 -17.24 4.56
CA LEU A 48 10.92 -17.99 4.18
C LEU A 48 10.39 -18.83 5.36
N SER A 49 11.30 -19.51 6.07
CA SER A 49 10.96 -20.34 7.23
C SER A 49 10.29 -19.55 8.36
N ASN A 50 10.67 -18.30 8.58
CA ASN A 50 10.06 -17.50 9.64
C ASN A 50 8.66 -16.99 9.27
N GLN A 51 8.33 -16.96 7.98
CA GLN A 51 7.07 -16.37 7.48
C GLN A 51 6.07 -17.40 6.97
N ALA A 52 6.52 -18.61 6.63
CA ALA A 52 5.65 -19.62 6.08
C ALA A 52 4.79 -20.29 7.17
N SER A 53 3.47 -20.19 7.05
CA SER A 53 2.51 -20.96 7.85
C SER A 53 2.23 -22.36 7.26
N THR A 54 3.12 -22.83 6.38
CA THR A 54 3.06 -24.13 5.70
C THR A 54 4.38 -24.87 5.88
N PHE A 55 4.49 -26.09 5.35
CA PHE A 55 5.78 -26.78 5.31
C PHE A 55 6.76 -26.05 4.39
N VAL A 56 8.05 -26.16 4.70
CA VAL A 56 9.12 -25.53 3.91
C VAL A 56 9.99 -26.59 3.25
N SER A 57 10.20 -26.44 1.94
CA SER A 57 11.06 -27.30 1.15
C SER A 57 12.30 -26.58 0.64
N CYS A 58 13.45 -27.25 0.63
CA CYS A 58 14.68 -26.72 0.05
C CYS A 58 15.42 -27.80 -0.76
N TYR A 59 15.73 -27.52 -2.02
CA TYR A 59 16.51 -28.41 -2.87
C TYR A 59 17.50 -27.59 -3.73
N PRO A 60 18.68 -27.26 -3.17
CA PRO A 60 19.69 -26.42 -3.81
C PRO A 60 20.48 -27.17 -4.90
N ASN A 61 21.27 -26.42 -5.66
CA ASN A 61 22.29 -27.02 -6.54
C ASN A 61 23.44 -27.62 -5.72
N ALA A 62 24.24 -28.50 -6.34
CA ALA A 62 25.53 -28.97 -5.80
C ALA A 62 26.60 -27.87 -5.91
N GLY A 63 26.39 -26.76 -5.21
CA GLY A 63 27.21 -25.56 -5.29
C GLY A 63 26.78 -24.61 -6.41
N LEU A 64 27.56 -23.54 -6.59
CA LEU A 64 27.40 -22.63 -7.71
C LEU A 64 28.01 -23.24 -8.99
N PRO A 65 27.47 -22.93 -10.18
CA PRO A 65 28.05 -23.43 -11.42
C PRO A 65 29.49 -22.92 -11.59
N ASN A 66 30.41 -23.81 -11.93
CA ASN A 66 31.80 -23.49 -12.20
C ASN A 66 31.99 -22.92 -13.63
N GLU A 67 33.21 -22.52 -13.99
CA GLU A 67 33.54 -21.92 -15.29
C GLU A 67 33.21 -22.82 -16.50
N PHE A 68 33.09 -24.14 -16.27
CA PHE A 68 32.72 -25.12 -17.29
C PHE A 68 31.23 -25.47 -17.28
N GLY A 69 30.41 -24.77 -16.47
CA GLY A 69 28.99 -25.06 -16.28
C GLY A 69 28.70 -26.34 -15.48
N GLY A 70 29.72 -26.92 -14.85
CA GLY A 70 29.61 -28.05 -13.93
C GLY A 70 29.37 -27.62 -12.49
N TYR A 71 29.26 -28.60 -11.59
CA TYR A 71 28.96 -28.43 -10.17
C TYR A 71 29.97 -29.23 -9.36
N ASP A 72 30.61 -28.58 -8.40
CA ASP A 72 31.80 -29.11 -7.72
C ASP A 72 31.50 -29.62 -6.29
N ASP A 73 30.39 -29.23 -5.67
CA ASP A 73 30.09 -29.68 -4.30
C ASP A 73 29.86 -31.20 -4.31
N LEU A 74 30.49 -31.89 -3.36
CA LEU A 74 30.42 -33.34 -3.24
C LEU A 74 29.16 -33.79 -2.44
N PRO A 75 28.78 -35.08 -2.50
CA PRO A 75 27.68 -35.63 -1.71
C PRO A 75 27.77 -35.33 -0.21
N ASP A 76 28.96 -35.47 0.38
CA ASP A 76 29.18 -35.24 1.81
C ASP A 76 29.08 -33.75 2.18
N GLU A 77 29.55 -32.85 1.32
CA GLU A 77 29.48 -31.41 1.55
C GLU A 77 28.03 -30.93 1.47
N THR A 78 27.31 -31.33 0.42
CA THR A 78 25.91 -30.97 0.20
C THR A 78 25.02 -31.50 1.34
N SER A 79 25.23 -32.75 1.75
CA SER A 79 24.44 -33.38 2.82
C SER A 79 24.69 -32.78 4.20
N GLN A 80 25.93 -32.37 4.51
CA GLN A 80 26.23 -31.66 5.76
C GLN A 80 25.52 -30.30 5.85
N LEU A 81 25.47 -29.55 4.75
CA LEU A 81 24.77 -28.26 4.71
C LEU A 81 23.24 -28.43 4.86
N LEU A 82 22.65 -29.41 4.18
CA LEU A 82 21.21 -29.70 4.32
C LEU A 82 20.85 -30.27 5.70
N ARG A 83 21.77 -31.02 6.33
CA ARG A 83 21.64 -31.44 7.72
C ARG A 83 21.58 -30.24 8.67
N GLU A 84 22.44 -29.24 8.46
CA GLU A 84 22.40 -28.01 9.26
C GLU A 84 21.06 -27.29 9.14
N PHE A 85 20.44 -27.25 7.95
CA PHE A 85 19.10 -26.66 7.79
C PHE A 85 18.05 -27.39 8.62
N ALA A 86 18.12 -28.72 8.66
CA ALA A 86 17.22 -29.54 9.46
C ALA A 86 17.46 -29.36 10.96
N GLU A 87 18.72 -29.36 11.41
CA GLU A 87 19.09 -29.12 12.82
C GLU A 87 18.69 -27.71 13.29
N SER A 88 18.78 -26.72 12.41
CA SER A 88 18.31 -25.35 12.64
C SER A 88 16.80 -25.17 12.53
N GLY A 89 16.05 -26.25 12.24
CA GLY A 89 14.58 -26.22 12.16
C GLY A 89 14.04 -25.38 11.00
N LEU A 90 14.77 -25.28 9.88
CA LEU A 90 14.39 -24.44 8.75
C LEU A 90 13.56 -25.15 7.68
N VAL A 91 13.60 -26.50 7.65
CA VAL A 91 13.03 -27.30 6.56
C VAL A 91 12.19 -28.47 7.05
N ASN A 92 11.22 -28.84 6.22
CA ASN A 92 10.40 -30.03 6.33
C ASN A 92 10.74 -31.06 5.24
N ILE A 93 11.14 -30.57 4.06
CA ILE A 93 11.45 -31.39 2.88
C ILE A 93 12.80 -30.93 2.33
N VAL A 94 13.72 -31.87 2.10
CA VAL A 94 15.02 -31.59 1.50
C VAL A 94 15.23 -32.42 0.23
N GLY A 95 16.01 -31.89 -0.70
CA GLY A 95 16.39 -32.59 -1.92
C GLY A 95 17.58 -31.95 -2.61
N GLY A 96 17.72 -32.21 -3.90
CA GLY A 96 18.78 -31.65 -4.74
C GLY A 96 18.24 -31.17 -6.08
N CYS A 97 18.92 -30.20 -6.68
CA CYS A 97 18.64 -29.67 -8.01
C CYS A 97 19.83 -29.91 -8.95
N CYS A 98 20.28 -28.90 -9.72
CA CYS A 98 21.34 -29.07 -10.70
C CYS A 98 22.66 -29.52 -10.03
N GLY A 99 23.37 -30.45 -10.68
CA GLY A 99 24.62 -31.02 -10.17
C GLY A 99 24.43 -32.14 -9.14
N THR A 100 23.27 -32.26 -8.51
CA THR A 100 23.03 -33.34 -7.54
C THR A 100 22.80 -34.69 -8.23
N THR A 101 23.29 -35.76 -7.61
CA THR A 101 23.25 -37.14 -8.14
C THR A 101 22.56 -38.10 -7.17
N PRO A 102 22.26 -39.36 -7.55
CA PRO A 102 21.74 -40.35 -6.59
C PRO A 102 22.62 -40.54 -5.35
N ASP A 103 23.95 -40.37 -5.47
CA ASP A 103 24.85 -40.43 -4.33
C ASP A 103 24.67 -39.23 -3.39
N HIS A 104 24.43 -38.02 -3.93
CA HIS A 104 24.03 -36.85 -3.12
C HIS A 104 22.74 -37.13 -2.37
N ILE A 105 21.70 -37.63 -3.05
CA ILE A 105 20.41 -37.91 -2.42
C ILE A 105 20.54 -38.98 -1.33
N ARG A 106 21.37 -40.02 -1.53
CA ARG A 106 21.65 -41.03 -0.50
C ARG A 106 22.33 -40.41 0.72
N ALA A 107 23.34 -39.57 0.52
CA ALA A 107 24.03 -38.87 1.59
C ALA A 107 23.09 -37.92 2.35
N ILE A 108 22.27 -37.14 1.64
CA ILE A 108 21.26 -36.24 2.25
C ILE A 108 20.28 -37.04 3.10
N ALA A 109 19.70 -38.12 2.56
CA ALA A 109 18.74 -38.94 3.27
C ALA A 109 19.32 -39.57 4.55
N GLN A 110 20.58 -40.00 4.50
CA GLN A 110 21.30 -40.50 5.68
C GLN A 110 21.57 -39.39 6.70
N ALA A 111 22.01 -38.22 6.24
CA ALA A 111 22.40 -37.11 7.10
C ALA A 111 21.22 -36.49 7.87
N VAL A 112 20.02 -36.43 7.27
CA VAL A 112 18.81 -35.89 7.91
C VAL A 112 17.97 -36.96 8.63
N SER A 113 18.36 -38.23 8.54
CA SER A 113 17.61 -39.33 9.15
C SER A 113 17.53 -39.18 10.67
N GLY A 114 16.32 -39.26 11.23
CA GLY A 114 16.08 -39.16 12.67
C GLY A 114 16.06 -37.72 13.22
N LEU A 115 16.28 -36.69 12.39
CA LEU A 115 16.10 -35.30 12.81
C LEU A 115 14.62 -34.91 12.81
N PRO A 116 14.19 -34.07 13.76
CA PRO A 116 12.82 -33.55 13.76
C PRO A 116 12.62 -32.58 12.57
N PRO A 117 11.45 -32.59 11.92
CA PRO A 117 11.12 -31.59 10.93
C PRO A 117 10.89 -30.21 11.57
N ARG A 118 11.03 -29.14 10.78
CA ARG A 118 10.61 -27.78 11.18
C ARG A 118 9.19 -27.78 11.74
N ILE A 119 9.01 -27.14 12.88
CA ILE A 119 7.68 -26.87 13.44
C ILE A 119 7.10 -25.66 12.71
N VAL A 120 5.94 -25.83 12.09
CA VAL A 120 5.25 -24.73 11.41
C VAL A 120 4.83 -23.70 12.46
N PRO A 121 5.29 -22.44 12.35
CA PRO A 121 4.96 -21.41 13.34
C PRO A 121 3.49 -21.03 13.26
N THR A 122 2.90 -20.74 14.42
CA THR A 122 1.63 -20.00 14.48
C THR A 122 1.96 -18.52 14.34
N LEU A 123 1.58 -17.92 13.22
CA LEU A 123 1.85 -16.51 12.93
C LEU A 123 0.62 -15.67 13.28
N GLU A 124 0.87 -14.50 13.84
CA GLU A 124 -0.16 -13.49 13.98
C GLU A 124 -0.66 -13.05 12.61
N ARG A 125 -1.98 -13.02 12.44
CA ARG A 125 -2.58 -12.55 11.19
C ARG A 125 -2.43 -11.04 11.10
N ARG A 126 -1.96 -10.58 9.96
CA ARG A 126 -1.70 -9.17 9.67
C ARG A 126 -2.25 -8.82 8.30
N THR A 127 -2.68 -7.58 8.13
CA THR A 127 -3.07 -7.07 6.81
C THR A 127 -1.79 -6.95 5.97
N GLN A 128 -1.75 -7.70 4.87
CA GLN A 128 -0.58 -7.72 3.98
C GLN A 128 -1.02 -7.71 2.52
N PHE A 129 -0.42 -6.81 1.76
CA PHE A 129 -0.50 -6.70 0.31
C PHE A 129 0.91 -6.74 -0.27
N SER A 130 1.06 -6.92 -1.57
CA SER A 130 2.40 -6.92 -2.18
C SER A 130 2.39 -6.44 -3.62
N GLY A 131 3.45 -5.74 -3.99
CA GLY A 131 3.96 -5.66 -5.35
C GLY A 131 5.15 -6.61 -5.50
N LEU A 132 6.31 -6.04 -5.82
CA LEU A 132 7.60 -6.73 -5.69
C LEU A 132 8.09 -6.82 -4.24
N GLU A 133 7.58 -5.96 -3.36
CA GLU A 133 7.83 -5.97 -1.91
C GLU A 133 6.52 -6.07 -1.13
N VAL A 134 6.59 -6.49 0.13
CA VAL A 134 5.43 -6.58 1.02
C VAL A 134 5.11 -5.23 1.63
N LEU A 135 3.83 -4.86 1.59
CA LEU A 135 3.25 -3.86 2.46
C LEU A 135 2.53 -4.56 3.63
N THR A 136 3.03 -4.41 4.85
CA THR A 136 2.38 -4.91 6.07
C THR A 136 1.78 -3.76 6.85
N ILE A 137 0.51 -3.88 7.26
CA ILE A 137 -0.23 -2.87 8.00
C ILE A 137 -0.61 -3.44 9.38
N ASP A 138 0.14 -3.00 10.38
CA ASP A 138 0.02 -3.36 11.80
C ASP A 138 -0.52 -2.17 12.61
N THR A 139 -0.69 -2.34 13.92
CA THR A 139 -1.26 -1.29 14.81
C THR A 139 -0.39 -0.04 14.90
N ASP A 140 0.93 -0.20 14.73
CA ASP A 140 1.91 0.88 14.79
C ASP A 140 2.25 1.42 13.39
N SER A 141 1.59 0.92 12.35
CA SER A 141 1.79 1.41 11.00
C SER A 141 1.23 2.83 10.85
N ASN A 142 1.94 3.63 10.07
CA ASN A 142 1.48 4.96 9.69
C ASN A 142 0.18 4.86 8.86
N PHE A 143 -0.49 5.99 8.67
CA PHE A 143 -1.54 6.10 7.68
C PHE A 143 -1.01 5.73 6.28
N GLN A 144 -1.77 4.91 5.55
CA GLN A 144 -1.36 4.43 4.23
C GLN A 144 -1.99 5.27 3.11
N MET A 145 -1.15 5.90 2.31
CA MET A 145 -1.60 6.71 1.17
C MET A 145 -1.78 5.85 -0.07
N ILE A 146 -2.99 5.88 -0.65
CA ILE A 146 -3.29 5.24 -1.94
C ILE A 146 -3.34 6.35 -3.01
N GLY A 147 -2.44 6.30 -3.99
CA GLY A 147 -2.36 7.32 -5.03
C GLY A 147 -3.55 7.29 -5.99
N GLU A 148 -4.27 8.41 -6.14
CA GLU A 148 -5.51 8.53 -6.92
C GLU A 148 -5.35 8.93 -8.41
N ARG A 149 -4.16 9.38 -8.85
CA ARG A 149 -3.98 10.10 -10.13
C ARG A 149 -3.96 9.20 -11.36
N THR A 150 -3.81 7.89 -11.20
CA THR A 150 -3.90 6.86 -12.25
C THR A 150 -5.34 6.48 -12.54
N ASN A 151 -6.19 7.50 -12.67
CA ASN A 151 -7.63 7.38 -12.85
C ASN A 151 -8.09 8.18 -14.06
N VAL A 152 -8.66 7.52 -15.08
CA VAL A 152 -9.09 8.17 -16.33
C VAL A 152 -10.21 9.19 -16.10
N THR A 153 -11.06 8.99 -15.09
CA THR A 153 -12.14 9.93 -14.76
C THR A 153 -11.67 11.08 -13.87
N GLY A 154 -10.68 10.83 -13.00
CA GLY A 154 -10.21 11.78 -11.98
C GLY A 154 -9.02 12.64 -12.41
N SER A 155 -8.23 12.21 -13.39
CA SER A 155 -6.96 12.86 -13.77
C SER A 155 -6.91 13.20 -15.25
N ALA A 156 -7.04 14.49 -15.57
CA ALA A 156 -7.05 14.98 -16.94
C ALA A 156 -5.75 14.63 -17.71
N ARG A 157 -4.60 14.67 -17.04
CA ARG A 157 -3.31 14.28 -17.64
C ARG A 157 -3.30 12.79 -17.96
N PHE A 158 -3.69 11.94 -17.02
CA PHE A 158 -3.70 10.49 -17.22
C PHE A 158 -4.70 10.09 -18.31
N ALA A 159 -5.92 10.64 -18.26
CA ALA A 159 -6.95 10.42 -19.27
C ALA A 159 -6.46 10.74 -20.68
N ARG A 160 -5.75 11.86 -20.87
CA ARG A 160 -5.16 12.23 -22.15
C ARG A 160 -4.14 11.20 -22.62
N LEU A 161 -3.21 10.80 -21.75
CA LEU A 161 -2.14 9.86 -22.09
C LEU A 161 -2.70 8.48 -22.46
N ILE A 162 -3.69 7.97 -21.71
CA ILE A 162 -4.33 6.69 -22.01
C ILE A 162 -5.12 6.75 -23.31
N LYS A 163 -5.89 7.83 -23.56
CA LYS A 163 -6.66 8.01 -24.80
C LYS A 163 -5.76 8.17 -26.03
N SER A 164 -4.56 8.71 -25.87
CA SER A 164 -3.53 8.78 -26.91
C SER A 164 -2.67 7.51 -27.04
N GLU A 165 -2.92 6.47 -26.23
CA GLU A 165 -2.10 5.26 -26.12
C GLU A 165 -0.61 5.51 -25.76
N GLU A 166 -0.33 6.62 -25.07
CA GLU A 166 1.01 7.01 -24.59
C GLU A 166 1.31 6.34 -23.23
N TYR A 167 1.28 5.00 -23.18
CA TYR A 167 1.39 4.23 -21.92
C TYR A 167 2.72 4.44 -21.18
N SER A 168 3.83 4.62 -21.91
CA SER A 168 5.13 4.92 -21.30
C SER A 168 5.08 6.22 -20.48
N ASP A 169 4.50 7.27 -21.06
CA ASP A 169 4.35 8.55 -20.37
C ASP A 169 3.27 8.48 -19.29
N ALA A 170 2.25 7.64 -19.46
CA ALA A 170 1.26 7.38 -18.41
C ALA A 170 1.92 6.75 -17.16
N SER A 171 2.94 5.90 -17.32
CA SER A 171 3.68 5.32 -16.19
C SER A 171 4.35 6.39 -15.31
N SER A 172 4.74 7.53 -15.88
CA SER A 172 5.29 8.65 -15.09
C SER A 172 4.29 9.19 -14.05
N VAL A 173 2.99 9.09 -14.31
CA VAL A 173 1.95 9.49 -13.35
C VAL A 173 1.93 8.55 -12.14
N ALA A 174 2.12 7.25 -12.34
CA ALA A 174 2.26 6.29 -11.24
C ALA A 174 3.58 6.52 -10.48
N MET A 175 4.69 6.74 -11.21
CA MET A 175 6.00 7.01 -10.63
C MET A 175 5.98 8.25 -9.71
N GLU A 176 5.43 9.36 -10.18
CA GLU A 176 5.29 10.60 -9.41
C GLU A 176 4.54 10.39 -8.09
N GLN A 177 3.56 9.48 -8.06
CA GLN A 177 2.79 9.18 -6.86
C GLN A 177 3.61 8.36 -5.86
N VAL A 178 4.33 7.33 -6.33
CA VAL A 178 5.21 6.52 -5.48
C VAL A 178 6.33 7.38 -4.89
N GLN A 179 6.96 8.23 -5.72
CA GLN A 179 7.97 9.19 -5.26
C GLN A 179 7.38 10.25 -4.31
N GLY A 180 6.11 10.60 -4.52
CA GLY A 180 5.32 11.46 -3.61
C GLY A 180 4.84 10.77 -2.33
N GLY A 181 5.26 9.53 -2.06
CA GLY A 181 4.98 8.83 -0.82
C GLY A 181 3.79 7.86 -0.85
N ALA A 182 3.16 7.63 -2.01
CA ALA A 182 2.07 6.66 -2.12
C ALA A 182 2.55 5.24 -1.76
N ASN A 183 1.90 4.61 -0.79
CA ASN A 183 2.17 3.24 -0.36
C ASN A 183 1.51 2.21 -1.27
N LEU A 184 0.43 2.61 -1.96
CA LEU A 184 -0.29 1.84 -2.97
C LEU A 184 -0.66 2.76 -4.13
N VAL A 185 -0.93 2.19 -5.31
CA VAL A 185 -1.42 2.94 -6.48
C VAL A 185 -2.78 2.41 -6.90
N ASP A 186 -3.79 3.29 -6.95
CA ASP A 186 -5.12 2.99 -7.47
C ASP A 186 -5.16 3.20 -8.98
N VAL A 187 -5.61 2.20 -9.72
CA VAL A 187 -5.64 2.20 -11.18
C VAL A 187 -7.06 2.05 -11.66
N ASN A 188 -7.60 3.10 -12.27
CA ASN A 188 -8.96 3.13 -12.83
C ASN A 188 -8.94 3.45 -14.33
N MET A 189 -9.57 2.58 -15.12
CA MET A 189 -9.69 2.69 -16.58
C MET A 189 -11.15 2.78 -17.04
N ASP A 190 -12.07 3.16 -16.16
CA ASP A 190 -13.48 3.27 -16.50
C ASP A 190 -13.71 4.53 -17.35
N GLU A 191 -14.09 4.33 -18.60
CA GLU A 191 -14.47 5.40 -19.53
C GLU A 191 -15.32 4.80 -20.64
N ALA A 192 -16.41 5.47 -21.03
CA ALA A 192 -17.39 4.90 -21.96
C ALA A 192 -16.81 4.63 -23.36
N MET A 193 -15.80 5.41 -23.76
CA MET A 193 -15.16 5.34 -25.07
C MET A 193 -13.88 4.49 -25.09
N LEU A 194 -13.51 3.87 -23.97
CA LEU A 194 -12.29 3.08 -23.83
C LEU A 194 -12.62 1.59 -23.77
N GLU A 195 -11.79 0.76 -24.41
CA GLU A 195 -11.76 -0.69 -24.17
C GLU A 195 -11.10 -0.95 -22.81
N SER A 196 -11.85 -0.71 -21.72
CA SER A 196 -11.34 -0.66 -20.34
C SER A 196 -10.57 -1.92 -19.94
N GLU A 197 -11.02 -3.11 -20.34
CA GLU A 197 -10.32 -4.37 -20.05
C GLU A 197 -8.91 -4.40 -20.66
N GLN A 198 -8.78 -3.97 -21.91
CA GLN A 198 -7.51 -3.96 -22.63
C GLN A 198 -6.59 -2.87 -22.10
N ALA A 199 -7.13 -1.68 -21.81
CA ALA A 199 -6.38 -0.56 -21.25
C ALA A 199 -5.83 -0.89 -19.85
N MET A 200 -6.64 -1.51 -19.00
CA MET A 200 -6.24 -1.98 -17.67
C MET A 200 -5.08 -2.98 -17.77
N ALA A 201 -5.25 -4.04 -18.56
CA ALA A 201 -4.22 -5.05 -18.75
C ALA A 201 -2.92 -4.46 -19.33
N ARG A 202 -3.04 -3.60 -20.35
CA ARG A 202 -1.87 -2.97 -21.00
C ARG A 202 -1.12 -2.07 -20.02
N PHE A 203 -1.80 -1.20 -19.30
CA PHE A 203 -1.15 -0.28 -18.36
C PHE A 203 -0.48 -1.01 -17.19
N LEU A 204 -1.16 -2.01 -16.58
CA LEU A 204 -0.58 -2.80 -15.49
C LEU A 204 0.68 -3.56 -15.94
N ASN A 205 0.67 -4.13 -17.15
CA ASN A 205 1.86 -4.78 -17.71
C ASN A 205 3.01 -3.78 -17.96
N PHE A 206 2.70 -2.53 -18.34
CA PHE A 206 3.71 -1.48 -18.51
C PHE A 206 4.32 -1.05 -17.17
N ILE A 207 3.52 -0.74 -16.16
CA ILE A 207 4.08 -0.32 -14.86
C ILE A 207 4.79 -1.47 -14.13
N ALA A 208 4.49 -2.73 -14.48
CA ALA A 208 5.25 -3.88 -14.00
C ALA A 208 6.70 -3.93 -14.51
N THR A 209 7.03 -3.22 -15.62
CA THR A 209 8.43 -3.13 -16.10
C THR A 209 9.25 -2.09 -15.36
N GLU A 210 8.62 -1.24 -14.54
CA GLU A 210 9.27 -0.19 -13.76
C GLU A 210 9.39 -0.62 -12.29
N PRO A 211 10.57 -1.08 -11.82
CA PRO A 211 10.71 -1.71 -10.50
C PRO A 211 10.28 -0.81 -9.33
N GLU A 212 10.50 0.50 -9.43
CA GLU A 212 10.12 1.46 -8.39
C GLU A 212 8.59 1.55 -8.23
N ILE A 213 7.85 1.47 -9.34
CA ILE A 213 6.38 1.43 -9.34
C ILE A 213 5.89 0.03 -8.92
N ALA A 214 6.44 -1.01 -9.53
CA ALA A 214 6.05 -2.40 -9.29
C ALA A 214 6.30 -2.86 -7.85
N ARG A 215 7.19 -2.17 -7.11
CA ARG A 215 7.46 -2.43 -5.70
C ARG A 215 6.22 -2.37 -4.82
N VAL A 216 5.35 -1.39 -5.04
CA VAL A 216 4.16 -1.17 -4.21
C VAL A 216 2.97 -2.01 -4.71
N PRO A 217 2.00 -2.36 -3.85
CA PRO A 217 0.78 -3.05 -4.28
C PRO A 217 -0.12 -2.14 -5.12
N PHE A 218 -0.93 -2.77 -6.00
CA PHE A 218 -1.91 -2.08 -6.83
C PHE A 218 -3.34 -2.30 -6.33
N MET A 219 -4.14 -1.23 -6.34
CA MET A 219 -5.57 -1.26 -6.16
C MET A 219 -6.24 -1.19 -7.53
N ILE A 220 -6.92 -2.28 -7.92
CA ILE A 220 -7.56 -2.42 -9.24
C ILE A 220 -8.97 -1.84 -9.15
N ASP A 221 -9.16 -0.66 -9.72
CA ASP A 221 -10.39 0.11 -9.60
C ASP A 221 -11.26 0.03 -10.87
N SER A 222 -12.47 -0.51 -10.71
CA SER A 222 -13.51 -0.44 -11.73
C SER A 222 -14.90 -0.78 -11.17
N SER A 223 -15.92 -0.17 -11.77
CA SER A 223 -17.33 -0.55 -11.61
C SER A 223 -17.70 -1.86 -12.33
N LYS A 224 -16.86 -2.34 -13.27
CA LYS A 224 -17.07 -3.54 -14.07
C LYS A 224 -16.18 -4.68 -13.59
N TRP A 225 -16.80 -5.80 -13.21
CA TRP A 225 -16.06 -6.99 -12.79
C TRP A 225 -15.09 -7.53 -13.88
N SER A 226 -15.46 -7.44 -15.16
CA SER A 226 -14.60 -7.87 -16.27
C SER A 226 -13.26 -7.13 -16.32
N VAL A 227 -13.27 -5.83 -15.99
CA VAL A 227 -12.07 -4.98 -15.96
C VAL A 227 -11.22 -5.31 -14.73
N ILE A 228 -11.85 -5.50 -13.56
CA ILE A 228 -11.17 -5.98 -12.35
C ILE A 228 -10.45 -7.31 -12.65
N GLU A 229 -11.16 -8.27 -13.22
CA GLU A 229 -10.62 -9.59 -13.53
C GLU A 229 -9.47 -9.53 -14.56
N ALA A 230 -9.57 -8.64 -15.56
CA ALA A 230 -8.48 -8.39 -16.49
C ALA A 230 -7.23 -7.86 -15.77
N GLY A 231 -7.40 -6.94 -14.81
CA GLY A 231 -6.30 -6.40 -14.02
C GLY A 231 -5.67 -7.42 -13.07
N LEU A 232 -6.48 -8.21 -12.37
CA LEU A 232 -6.02 -9.28 -11.46
C LEU A 232 -5.14 -10.31 -12.19
N LYS A 233 -5.38 -10.57 -13.48
CA LYS A 233 -4.57 -11.48 -14.31
C LYS A 233 -3.20 -10.91 -14.69
N CYS A 234 -2.97 -9.61 -14.52
CA CYS A 234 -1.74 -8.92 -14.93
C CYS A 234 -0.81 -8.56 -13.77
N VAL A 235 -1.28 -8.65 -12.52
CA VAL A 235 -0.48 -8.30 -11.34
C VAL A 235 0.19 -9.54 -10.73
N GLN A 236 1.47 -9.39 -10.38
CA GLN A 236 2.27 -10.48 -9.79
C GLN A 236 2.05 -10.61 -8.28
N GLY A 237 1.92 -9.47 -7.58
CA GLY A 237 1.78 -9.41 -6.14
C GLY A 237 0.37 -9.71 -5.65
N LYS A 238 0.09 -9.45 -4.37
CA LYS A 238 -1.25 -9.49 -3.79
C LYS A 238 -1.92 -8.11 -3.93
N PRO A 239 -2.88 -7.95 -4.85
CA PRO A 239 -3.53 -6.68 -5.10
C PRO A 239 -4.73 -6.45 -4.18
N ILE A 240 -5.37 -5.30 -4.34
CA ILE A 240 -6.66 -4.98 -3.73
C ILE A 240 -7.67 -4.72 -4.85
N ILE A 241 -8.89 -5.23 -4.70
CA ILE A 241 -10.02 -4.93 -5.59
C ILE A 241 -10.75 -3.69 -5.06
N ASN A 242 -10.94 -2.69 -5.90
CA ASN A 242 -11.75 -1.50 -5.63
C ASN A 242 -12.90 -1.42 -6.66
N SER A 243 -14.11 -1.85 -6.36
CA SER A 243 -14.60 -2.40 -5.10
C SER A 243 -15.72 -3.42 -5.36
N ILE A 244 -16.18 -4.07 -4.29
CA ILE A 244 -17.39 -4.88 -4.27
C ILE A 244 -18.41 -4.28 -3.30
N SER A 245 -19.69 -4.63 -3.44
CA SER A 245 -20.77 -4.14 -2.58
C SER A 245 -21.99 -5.05 -2.61
N LEU A 246 -22.95 -4.81 -1.72
CA LEU A 246 -24.23 -5.52 -1.66
C LEU A 246 -25.30 -4.93 -2.58
N LYS A 247 -24.95 -3.92 -3.41
CA LYS A 247 -25.89 -3.21 -4.30
C LYS A 247 -26.72 -4.14 -5.20
N GLU A 248 -26.07 -5.13 -5.81
CA GLU A 248 -26.70 -6.10 -6.71
C GLU A 248 -27.19 -7.36 -5.95
N GLY A 249 -27.27 -7.26 -4.62
CA GLY A 249 -27.66 -8.35 -3.73
C GLY A 249 -26.51 -9.25 -3.28
N GLU A 250 -26.84 -10.12 -2.33
CA GLU A 250 -25.91 -11.02 -1.64
C GLU A 250 -25.28 -12.07 -2.55
N GLU A 251 -26.04 -12.60 -3.52
CA GLU A 251 -25.54 -13.62 -4.46
C GLU A 251 -24.39 -13.10 -5.33
N ASP A 252 -24.54 -11.89 -5.89
CA ASP A 252 -23.48 -11.27 -6.68
C ASP A 252 -22.27 -10.88 -5.82
N PHE A 253 -22.51 -10.37 -4.61
CA PHE A 253 -21.47 -10.06 -3.64
C PHE A 253 -20.63 -11.30 -3.28
N LEU A 254 -21.26 -12.41 -2.92
CA LEU A 254 -20.60 -13.68 -2.61
C LEU A 254 -19.84 -14.24 -3.81
N ARG A 255 -20.42 -14.17 -5.02
CA ARG A 255 -19.75 -14.60 -6.24
C ARG A 255 -18.45 -13.82 -6.47
N LYS A 256 -18.50 -12.49 -6.38
CA LYS A 256 -17.33 -11.61 -6.55
C LYS A 256 -16.29 -11.84 -5.45
N ALA A 257 -16.72 -11.97 -4.19
CA ALA A 257 -15.83 -12.24 -3.06
C ALA A 257 -15.14 -13.61 -3.16
N THR A 258 -15.86 -14.64 -3.59
CA THR A 258 -15.28 -15.98 -3.83
C THR A 258 -14.21 -15.93 -4.92
N LEU A 259 -14.45 -15.17 -5.99
CA LEU A 259 -13.44 -14.96 -7.03
C LEU A 259 -12.25 -14.16 -6.50
N ALA A 260 -12.47 -13.12 -5.69
CA ALA A 260 -11.40 -12.37 -5.05
C ALA A 260 -10.48 -13.28 -4.20
N GLN A 261 -11.08 -14.17 -3.40
CA GLN A 261 -10.34 -15.16 -2.60
C GLN A 261 -9.54 -16.12 -3.49
N ARG A 262 -10.11 -16.55 -4.62
CA ARG A 262 -9.44 -17.41 -5.60
C ARG A 262 -8.24 -16.72 -6.27
N TYR A 263 -8.33 -15.41 -6.52
CA TYR A 263 -7.20 -14.60 -7.02
C TYR A 263 -6.23 -14.18 -5.90
N GLY A 264 -6.56 -14.42 -4.63
CA GLY A 264 -5.75 -14.03 -3.49
C GLY A 264 -5.73 -12.53 -3.21
N ALA A 265 -6.72 -11.78 -3.68
CA ALA A 265 -6.79 -10.32 -3.56
C ALA A 265 -7.49 -9.88 -2.27
N GLY A 266 -7.06 -8.74 -1.72
CA GLY A 266 -7.87 -7.99 -0.77
C GLY A 266 -9.08 -7.33 -1.43
N VAL A 267 -10.06 -6.92 -0.66
CA VAL A 267 -11.29 -6.27 -1.19
C VAL A 267 -11.61 -5.00 -0.44
N VAL A 268 -11.86 -3.93 -1.19
CA VAL A 268 -12.62 -2.78 -0.71
C VAL A 268 -14.10 -3.12 -0.82
N VAL A 269 -14.82 -3.03 0.30
CA VAL A 269 -16.25 -3.25 0.39
C VAL A 269 -16.93 -1.90 0.67
N MET A 270 -17.65 -1.40 -0.32
CA MET A 270 -18.40 -0.14 -0.19
C MET A 270 -19.60 -0.34 0.71
N ALA A 271 -19.92 0.65 1.55
CA ALA A 271 -21.17 0.71 2.32
C ALA A 271 -22.35 1.07 1.39
N PHE A 272 -22.65 0.18 0.45
CA PHE A 272 -23.73 0.29 -0.53
C PHE A 272 -24.44 -1.06 -0.60
N ASP A 273 -25.74 -1.07 -0.32
CA ASP A 273 -26.60 -2.26 -0.40
C ASP A 273 -27.79 -2.06 -1.36
N GLU A 274 -28.72 -2.99 -1.36
CA GLU A 274 -29.89 -3.00 -2.24
C GLU A 274 -30.81 -1.76 -2.05
N VAL A 275 -30.72 -1.09 -0.90
CA VAL A 275 -31.49 0.12 -0.59
C VAL A 275 -30.80 1.37 -1.12
N GLY A 276 -29.47 1.38 -1.15
CA GLY A 276 -28.69 2.52 -1.63
C GLY A 276 -27.35 2.69 -0.94
N GLN A 277 -26.76 3.85 -1.18
CA GLN A 277 -25.51 4.26 -0.54
C GLN A 277 -25.77 4.73 0.90
N ALA A 278 -24.95 4.29 1.86
CA ALA A 278 -25.09 4.70 3.25
C ALA A 278 -24.56 6.12 3.51
N ASP A 279 -25.40 6.95 4.10
CA ASP A 279 -25.20 8.37 4.41
C ASP A 279 -25.20 8.69 5.92
N THR A 280 -25.87 7.86 6.72
CA THR A 280 -25.94 7.93 8.20
C THR A 280 -24.95 6.99 8.88
N VAL A 281 -24.58 7.29 10.15
CA VAL A 281 -23.67 6.45 10.95
C VAL A 281 -24.20 5.03 11.06
N GLU A 282 -25.48 4.89 11.40
CA GLU A 282 -26.14 3.61 11.64
C GLU A 282 -26.12 2.74 10.38
N ARG A 283 -26.46 3.31 9.22
CA ARG A 283 -26.46 2.58 7.95
C ARG A 283 -25.05 2.19 7.51
N LYS A 284 -24.06 3.07 7.70
CA LYS A 284 -22.66 2.74 7.39
C LYS A 284 -22.19 1.53 8.20
N VAL A 285 -22.41 1.54 9.52
CA VAL A 285 -22.01 0.43 10.41
C VAL A 285 -22.82 -0.84 10.12
N GLU A 286 -24.13 -0.72 9.88
CA GLU A 286 -25.03 -1.85 9.58
C GLU A 286 -24.57 -2.60 8.32
N ILE A 287 -24.35 -1.90 7.21
CA ILE A 287 -23.96 -2.52 5.94
C ILE A 287 -22.58 -3.17 6.06
N CYS A 288 -21.60 -2.47 6.65
CA CYS A 288 -20.26 -3.05 6.87
C CYS A 288 -20.33 -4.30 7.75
N LYS A 289 -21.13 -4.27 8.82
CA LYS A 289 -21.33 -5.43 9.70
C LYS A 289 -22.00 -6.61 8.98
N ARG A 290 -23.02 -6.34 8.15
CA ARG A 290 -23.66 -7.36 7.32
C ARG A 290 -22.66 -8.00 6.37
N ALA A 291 -21.93 -7.19 5.61
CA ALA A 291 -20.90 -7.65 4.68
C ALA A 291 -19.80 -8.46 5.40
N TYR A 292 -19.33 -8.00 6.56
CA TYR A 292 -18.36 -8.73 7.38
C TYR A 292 -18.86 -10.12 7.76
N GLN A 293 -20.11 -10.23 8.21
CA GLN A 293 -20.70 -11.51 8.60
C GLN A 293 -20.82 -12.47 7.42
N ILE A 294 -21.27 -11.99 6.25
CA ILE A 294 -21.36 -12.79 5.03
C ILE A 294 -19.96 -13.30 4.65
N LEU A 295 -18.99 -12.40 4.52
CA LEU A 295 -17.62 -12.76 4.09
C LEU A 295 -16.94 -13.74 5.05
N THR A 296 -17.01 -13.49 6.35
CA THR A 296 -16.27 -14.29 7.35
C THR A 296 -16.96 -15.61 7.70
N LYS A 297 -18.31 -15.66 7.69
CA LYS A 297 -19.03 -16.88 8.12
C LYS A 297 -19.37 -17.82 6.97
N GLU A 298 -19.60 -17.31 5.77
CA GLU A 298 -20.08 -18.13 4.66
C GLU A 298 -18.95 -18.66 3.79
N ILE A 299 -17.88 -17.88 3.60
CA ILE A 299 -16.74 -18.25 2.74
C ILE A 299 -15.37 -18.18 3.45
N ASP A 300 -15.36 -18.02 4.78
CA ASP A 300 -14.14 -17.94 5.61
C ASP A 300 -13.11 -16.94 5.03
N PHE A 301 -13.60 -15.79 4.55
CA PHE A 301 -12.75 -14.73 4.04
C PHE A 301 -11.93 -14.14 5.19
N ASP A 302 -10.61 -13.98 5.02
CA ASP A 302 -9.76 -13.43 6.08
C ASP A 302 -10.14 -11.96 6.37
N PRO A 303 -10.55 -11.61 7.61
CA PRO A 303 -10.84 -10.23 7.99
C PRO A 303 -9.72 -9.23 7.65
N HIS A 304 -8.47 -9.67 7.66
CA HIS A 304 -7.31 -8.82 7.37
C HIS A 304 -7.18 -8.42 5.91
N ASP A 305 -7.95 -9.07 5.02
CA ASP A 305 -8.04 -8.78 3.60
C ASP A 305 -9.30 -7.95 3.24
N ILE A 306 -10.09 -7.56 4.25
CA ILE A 306 -11.28 -6.73 4.10
C ILE A 306 -10.95 -5.29 4.47
N ILE A 307 -11.20 -4.38 3.53
CA ILE A 307 -11.15 -2.94 3.72
C ILE A 307 -12.58 -2.41 3.54
N PHE A 308 -13.15 -1.73 4.53
CA PHE A 308 -14.44 -1.06 4.36
C PHE A 308 -14.25 0.36 3.84
N ASP A 309 -15.05 0.76 2.87
CA ASP A 309 -15.25 2.17 2.49
C ASP A 309 -16.67 2.59 2.93
N PRO A 310 -16.79 3.32 4.06
CA PRO A 310 -18.07 3.83 4.56
C PRO A 310 -18.69 4.94 3.70
N ASN A 311 -18.14 5.25 2.51
CA ASN A 311 -18.45 6.37 1.63
C ASN A 311 -18.11 7.73 2.22
N ILE A 312 -16.99 8.30 1.78
CA ILE A 312 -16.75 9.74 1.89
C ILE A 312 -17.61 10.45 0.85
N LEU A 313 -18.58 11.24 1.32
CA LEU A 313 -19.54 11.98 0.48
C LEU A 313 -19.25 13.48 0.49
N ALA A 314 -19.69 14.18 -0.55
CA ALA A 314 -19.46 15.61 -0.70
C ALA A 314 -20.21 16.43 0.36
N VAL A 315 -19.47 17.33 1.02
CA VAL A 315 -20.02 18.31 1.97
C VAL A 315 -20.12 19.71 1.34
N ALA A 316 -20.74 20.64 2.05
CA ALA A 316 -20.90 22.03 1.61
C ALA A 316 -21.59 22.16 0.24
N THR A 317 -22.53 21.26 -0.05
CA THR A 317 -23.30 21.24 -1.32
C THR A 317 -24.42 22.29 -1.36
N GLY A 318 -24.77 22.88 -0.22
CA GLY A 318 -25.93 23.76 -0.05
C GLY A 318 -27.22 23.02 0.33
N LEU A 319 -27.18 21.69 0.47
CA LEU A 319 -28.28 20.87 0.97
C LEU A 319 -28.05 20.52 2.43
N GLU A 320 -29.03 20.80 3.29
CA GLU A 320 -28.93 20.58 4.74
C GLU A 320 -28.69 19.11 5.10
N GLU A 321 -29.30 18.20 4.33
CA GLU A 321 -29.15 16.74 4.43
C GLU A 321 -27.69 16.29 4.34
N HIS A 322 -26.85 17.03 3.62
CA HIS A 322 -25.45 16.66 3.36
C HIS A 322 -24.48 17.20 4.43
N ASN A 323 -24.95 18.07 5.33
CA ASN A 323 -24.09 18.75 6.30
C ASN A 323 -23.41 17.77 7.27
N ASN A 324 -24.07 16.64 7.57
CA ASN A 324 -23.56 15.65 8.51
C ASN A 324 -22.65 14.58 7.86
N TYR A 325 -22.46 14.57 6.54
CA TYR A 325 -21.77 13.47 5.87
C TYR A 325 -20.34 13.22 6.36
N ALA A 326 -19.57 14.28 6.62
CA ALA A 326 -18.20 14.16 7.12
C ALA A 326 -18.16 13.63 8.55
N VAL A 327 -18.91 14.23 9.49
CA VAL A 327 -18.97 13.75 10.88
C VAL A 327 -19.53 12.33 10.97
N ASN A 328 -20.54 11.98 10.16
CA ASN A 328 -21.08 10.63 10.11
C ASN A 328 -20.03 9.60 9.67
N PHE A 329 -19.15 9.97 8.73
CA PHE A 329 -18.03 9.10 8.35
C PHE A 329 -17.06 8.90 9.52
N LEU A 330 -16.65 9.99 10.18
CA LEU A 330 -15.73 9.94 11.32
C LEU A 330 -16.27 9.07 12.47
N GLU A 331 -17.55 9.20 12.79
CA GLU A 331 -18.21 8.41 13.83
C GLU A 331 -18.39 6.94 13.44
N ALA A 332 -18.67 6.66 12.16
CA ALA A 332 -18.83 5.30 11.65
C ALA A 332 -17.53 4.47 11.71
N ILE A 333 -16.35 5.09 11.55
CA ILE A 333 -15.05 4.39 11.63
C ILE A 333 -14.96 3.58 12.92
N LYS A 334 -15.25 4.22 14.07
CA LYS A 334 -15.18 3.56 15.37
C LYS A 334 -16.17 2.41 15.48
N GLY A 335 -17.42 2.62 15.06
CA GLY A 335 -18.45 1.58 15.07
C GLY A 335 -18.07 0.37 14.21
N ILE A 336 -17.43 0.59 13.05
CA ILE A 336 -16.95 -0.48 12.18
C ILE A 336 -15.79 -1.23 12.84
N LYS A 337 -14.80 -0.51 13.39
CA LYS A 337 -13.64 -1.12 14.07
C LYS A 337 -14.06 -1.97 15.28
N ASP A 338 -15.04 -1.50 16.05
CA ASP A 338 -15.56 -2.21 17.22
C ASP A 338 -16.37 -3.46 16.83
N THR A 339 -17.06 -3.45 15.69
CA THR A 339 -17.96 -4.55 15.29
C THR A 339 -17.35 -5.56 14.32
N CYS A 340 -16.28 -5.18 13.62
CA CYS A 340 -15.63 -5.97 12.57
C CYS A 340 -14.13 -6.10 12.86
N PRO A 341 -13.70 -6.96 13.80
CA PRO A 341 -12.29 -7.08 14.15
C PRO A 341 -11.44 -7.61 12.98
N GLY A 342 -10.23 -7.08 12.85
CA GLY A 342 -9.25 -7.44 11.82
C GLY A 342 -9.31 -6.59 10.55
N VAL A 343 -10.41 -5.89 10.30
CA VAL A 343 -10.61 -5.10 9.07
C VAL A 343 -9.85 -3.76 9.10
N LYS A 344 -9.65 -3.21 7.91
CA LYS A 344 -9.20 -1.84 7.69
C LYS A 344 -10.34 -0.96 7.18
N VAL A 345 -10.18 0.35 7.27
CA VAL A 345 -11.12 1.36 6.79
C VAL A 345 -10.40 2.30 5.85
N SER A 346 -11.03 2.59 4.70
CA SER A 346 -10.57 3.49 3.66
C SER A 346 -11.65 4.46 3.22
N GLY A 347 -11.30 5.37 2.30
CA GLY A 347 -12.24 6.21 1.58
C GLY A 347 -11.58 7.10 0.53
N GLY A 348 -12.35 7.53 -0.46
CA GLY A 348 -11.92 8.53 -1.45
C GLY A 348 -12.00 9.96 -0.92
N VAL A 349 -10.87 10.54 -0.49
CA VAL A 349 -10.85 11.87 0.18
C VAL A 349 -11.26 12.98 -0.78
N SER A 350 -10.86 12.87 -2.06
CA SER A 350 -11.20 13.85 -3.09
C SER A 350 -12.71 14.06 -3.28
N ASN A 351 -13.54 13.08 -2.90
CA ASN A 351 -15.01 13.17 -2.98
C ASN A 351 -15.58 14.21 -2.01
N LEU A 352 -14.94 14.37 -0.84
CA LEU A 352 -15.40 15.29 0.21
C LEU A 352 -15.52 16.73 -0.28
N SER A 353 -14.56 17.14 -1.10
CA SER A 353 -14.38 18.53 -1.54
C SER A 353 -14.98 18.82 -2.91
N PHE A 354 -15.88 17.97 -3.44
CA PHE A 354 -16.36 18.13 -4.82
C PHE A 354 -17.05 19.48 -5.08
N SER A 355 -17.69 20.06 -4.06
CA SER A 355 -18.33 21.37 -4.11
C SER A 355 -17.36 22.53 -4.40
N PHE A 356 -16.04 22.30 -4.26
CA PHE A 356 -14.98 23.30 -4.43
C PHE A 356 -14.05 23.00 -5.62
N ARG A 357 -14.50 22.21 -6.60
CA ARG A 357 -13.72 21.96 -7.84
C ARG A 357 -13.27 23.29 -8.46
N GLY A 358 -11.97 23.38 -8.79
CA GLY A 358 -11.34 24.58 -9.31
C GLY A 358 -10.68 25.49 -8.27
N ASN A 359 -10.89 25.26 -6.96
CA ASN A 359 -10.16 25.94 -5.88
C ASN A 359 -9.32 24.93 -5.09
N ASN A 360 -8.11 24.62 -5.59
CA ASN A 360 -7.27 23.59 -4.99
C ASN A 360 -6.81 23.94 -3.58
N VAL A 361 -6.51 25.20 -3.28
CA VAL A 361 -6.09 25.64 -1.93
C VAL A 361 -7.14 25.26 -0.87
N VAL A 362 -8.43 25.52 -1.15
CA VAL A 362 -9.52 25.14 -0.24
C VAL A 362 -9.69 23.63 -0.18
N ARG A 363 -9.57 22.93 -1.31
CA ARG A 363 -9.69 21.46 -1.35
C ARG A 363 -8.61 20.78 -0.52
N GLU A 364 -7.35 21.17 -0.70
CA GLU A 364 -6.19 20.62 0.01
C GLU A 364 -6.31 20.87 1.52
N ALA A 365 -6.79 22.05 1.94
CA ALA A 365 -7.10 22.32 3.34
C ALA A 365 -8.23 21.42 3.90
N ILE A 366 -9.30 21.21 3.12
CA ILE A 366 -10.39 20.28 3.48
C ILE A 366 -9.86 18.84 3.65
N HIS A 367 -9.06 18.38 2.70
CA HIS A 367 -8.50 17.02 2.71
C HIS A 367 -7.62 16.79 3.93
N SER A 368 -6.71 17.72 4.19
CA SER A 368 -5.72 17.61 5.26
C SER A 368 -6.38 17.71 6.65
N ALA A 369 -7.34 18.62 6.82
CA ALA A 369 -8.12 18.71 8.06
C ALA A 369 -8.99 17.47 8.29
N PHE A 370 -9.63 16.95 7.24
CA PHE A 370 -10.44 15.73 7.35
C PHE A 370 -9.57 14.51 7.70
N LEU A 371 -8.45 14.32 7.00
CA LEU A 371 -7.53 13.21 7.26
C LEU A 371 -6.97 13.25 8.68
N TYR A 372 -6.56 14.42 9.17
CA TYR A 372 -6.10 14.58 10.55
C TYR A 372 -7.10 14.00 11.57
N HIS A 373 -8.39 14.34 11.41
CA HIS A 373 -9.43 13.85 12.32
C HIS A 373 -9.82 12.39 12.05
N ALA A 374 -9.84 11.96 10.79
CA ALA A 374 -10.19 10.59 10.41
C ALA A 374 -9.14 9.58 10.87
N ILE A 375 -7.84 9.90 10.73
CA ILE A 375 -6.74 9.07 11.23
C ILE A 375 -6.88 8.87 12.74
N ARG A 376 -7.16 9.95 13.49
CA ARG A 376 -7.40 9.87 14.94
C ARG A 376 -8.66 9.09 15.32
N ALA A 377 -9.65 9.04 14.43
CA ALA A 377 -10.85 8.21 14.59
C ALA A 377 -10.60 6.72 14.25
N GLY A 378 -9.46 6.39 13.62
CA GLY A 378 -9.05 5.03 13.29
C GLY A 378 -9.06 4.69 11.79
N LEU A 379 -9.01 5.70 10.90
CA LEU A 379 -8.83 5.49 9.47
C LEU A 379 -7.42 4.95 9.19
N ASP A 380 -7.32 3.82 8.50
CA ASP A 380 -6.02 3.17 8.25
C ASP A 380 -5.36 3.61 6.96
N MET A 381 -6.17 3.91 5.94
CA MET A 381 -5.71 4.25 4.60
C MET A 381 -6.72 5.16 3.89
N ALA A 382 -6.32 5.85 2.82
CA ALA A 382 -7.28 6.54 1.96
C ALA A 382 -6.74 6.78 0.55
N ILE A 383 -7.66 6.92 -0.41
CA ILE A 383 -7.38 7.31 -1.78
C ILE A 383 -7.24 8.83 -1.82
N VAL A 384 -6.01 9.29 -2.10
CA VAL A 384 -5.57 10.68 -1.98
C VAL A 384 -4.63 11.06 -3.11
N ASN A 385 -4.52 12.36 -3.36
CA ASN A 385 -3.39 12.88 -4.11
C ASN A 385 -2.18 13.05 -3.18
N ALA A 386 -1.36 12.01 -3.07
CA ALA A 386 -0.23 11.94 -2.13
C ALA A 386 0.70 13.18 -2.17
N GLY A 387 0.93 13.76 -3.36
CA GLY A 387 1.79 14.93 -3.53
C GLY A 387 1.18 16.30 -3.19
N GLN A 388 -0.12 16.35 -2.87
CA GLN A 388 -0.88 17.59 -2.62
C GLN A 388 -1.43 17.70 -1.19
N LEU A 389 -1.08 16.80 -0.28
CA LEU A 389 -1.47 16.92 1.12
C LEU A 389 -0.62 18.01 1.79
N VAL A 390 -1.30 19.01 2.36
CA VAL A 390 -0.66 20.05 3.15
C VAL A 390 -0.58 19.60 4.60
N VAL A 391 0.48 19.99 5.31
CA VAL A 391 0.61 19.69 6.74
C VAL A 391 -0.51 20.41 7.47
N TYR A 392 -1.19 19.70 8.38
CA TYR A 392 -2.36 20.24 9.09
C TYR A 392 -2.06 21.56 9.82
N GLU A 393 -0.87 21.67 10.43
CA GLU A 393 -0.44 22.86 11.15
C GLU A 393 -0.17 24.07 10.25
N ASP A 394 0.13 23.86 8.98
CA ASP A 394 0.45 24.91 8.02
C ASP A 394 -0.81 25.54 7.41
N ILE A 395 -1.99 24.96 7.65
CA ILE A 395 -3.26 25.51 7.18
C ILE A 395 -3.52 26.84 7.92
N PRO A 396 -3.73 27.96 7.19
CA PRO A 396 -4.03 29.24 7.81
C PRO A 396 -5.21 29.14 8.79
N GLN A 397 -5.05 29.66 10.00
CA GLN A 397 -6.00 29.46 11.10
C GLN A 397 -7.45 29.83 10.76
N GLU A 398 -7.65 30.92 10.01
CA GLU A 398 -8.98 31.34 9.57
C GLU A 398 -9.60 30.33 8.60
N LEU A 399 -8.84 29.86 7.60
CA LEU A 399 -9.27 28.81 6.67
C LEU A 399 -9.55 27.50 7.40
N LEU A 400 -8.68 27.10 8.32
CA LEU A 400 -8.85 25.89 9.13
C LEU A 400 -10.15 25.95 9.94
N GLN A 401 -10.48 27.08 10.55
CA GLN A 401 -11.74 27.24 11.27
C GLN A 401 -12.95 27.05 10.35
N HIS A 402 -12.94 27.64 9.15
CA HIS A 402 -14.01 27.46 8.17
C HIS A 402 -14.15 26.02 7.69
N VAL A 403 -13.03 25.34 7.50
CA VAL A 403 -12.97 23.93 7.11
C VAL A 403 -13.48 23.01 8.23
N GLU A 404 -13.07 23.22 9.48
CA GLU A 404 -13.58 22.43 10.60
C GLU A 404 -15.08 22.66 10.86
N ASP A 405 -15.57 23.88 10.65
CA ASP A 405 -16.99 24.20 10.78
C ASP A 405 -17.85 23.35 9.82
N ILE A 406 -17.37 23.06 8.60
CA ILE A 406 -18.07 22.19 7.64
C ILE A 406 -17.87 20.69 7.94
N ILE A 407 -16.70 20.27 8.39
CA ILE A 407 -16.40 18.85 8.69
C ILE A 407 -17.25 18.36 9.87
N PHE A 408 -17.37 19.19 10.90
CA PHE A 408 -18.08 18.83 12.14
C PHE A 408 -19.50 19.40 12.23
N ASN A 409 -19.97 20.06 11.17
CA ASN A 409 -21.27 20.74 11.14
C ASN A 409 -21.51 21.60 12.41
N ARG A 410 -20.52 22.40 12.81
CA ARG A 410 -20.56 23.15 14.10
C ARG A 410 -21.60 24.28 14.11
N ARG A 411 -22.06 24.69 12.93
CA ARG A 411 -22.90 25.87 12.73
C ARG A 411 -23.74 25.76 11.45
N PRO A 412 -24.95 26.32 11.42
CA PRO A 412 -25.85 26.22 10.27
C PRO A 412 -25.36 26.97 9.02
N ASP A 413 -24.59 28.05 9.18
CA ASP A 413 -24.07 28.89 8.09
C ASP A 413 -22.63 28.51 7.66
N ALA A 414 -22.13 27.32 8.03
CA ALA A 414 -20.76 26.88 7.73
C ALA A 414 -20.46 26.88 6.21
N THR A 415 -21.39 26.33 5.43
CA THR A 415 -21.29 26.25 3.97
C THR A 415 -21.19 27.64 3.34
N GLU A 416 -22.10 28.55 3.67
CA GLU A 416 -22.13 29.90 3.11
C GLU A 416 -20.86 30.70 3.44
N ARG A 417 -20.37 30.54 4.67
CA ARG A 417 -19.12 31.17 5.13
C ARG A 417 -17.92 30.68 4.33
N LEU A 418 -17.75 29.37 4.19
CA LEU A 418 -16.61 28.82 3.46
C LEU A 418 -16.69 29.15 1.97
N VAL A 419 -17.87 29.08 1.35
CA VAL A 419 -18.07 29.49 -0.05
C VAL A 419 -17.73 30.97 -0.26
N THR A 420 -18.10 31.83 0.69
CA THR A 420 -17.76 33.26 0.64
C THR A 420 -16.26 33.48 0.79
N PHE A 421 -15.63 32.81 1.76
CA PHE A 421 -14.18 32.87 1.99
C PHE A 421 -13.38 32.31 0.81
N ALA A 422 -13.86 31.24 0.18
CA ALA A 422 -13.23 30.63 -0.99
C ALA A 422 -13.15 31.59 -2.19
N LYS A 423 -14.04 32.61 -2.28
CA LYS A 423 -13.97 33.64 -3.33
C LYS A 423 -12.82 34.63 -3.11
N SER A 424 -12.43 34.88 -1.85
CA SER A 424 -11.25 35.69 -1.53
C SER A 424 -9.94 34.92 -1.68
N VAL A 425 -9.98 33.59 -1.52
CA VAL A 425 -8.83 32.70 -1.79
C VAL A 425 -8.79 32.40 -3.30
N LYS A 426 -8.27 33.35 -4.08
CA LYS A 426 -7.96 33.12 -5.50
C LYS A 426 -6.55 32.54 -5.61
N GLY A 427 -6.44 31.29 -6.02
CA GLY A 427 -5.17 30.69 -6.39
C GLY A 427 -5.39 29.54 -7.37
N GLU A 428 -4.67 29.56 -8.49
CA GLU A 428 -4.33 28.31 -9.19
C GLU A 428 -3.63 27.43 -8.15
N GLY A 429 -4.11 26.19 -7.95
CA GLY A 429 -3.40 25.25 -7.11
C GLY A 429 -1.96 25.21 -7.54
N THR A 430 -1.06 25.33 -6.58
CA THR A 430 0.37 25.48 -6.78
C THR A 430 0.86 24.55 -7.90
N THR A 431 0.98 25.10 -9.12
CA THR A 431 2.01 24.63 -10.03
C THR A 431 3.27 24.86 -9.22
N ARG A 432 3.94 23.80 -8.79
CA ARG A 432 5.26 23.90 -8.16
C ARG A 432 6.22 24.51 -9.19
N GLU A 433 6.18 25.82 -9.40
CA GLU A 433 7.42 26.55 -9.22
C GLU A 433 7.77 26.28 -7.76
N ALA A 434 8.87 25.57 -7.53
CA ALA A 434 9.31 25.26 -6.18
C ALA A 434 9.29 26.58 -5.40
N ASP A 435 8.42 26.70 -4.40
CA ASP A 435 8.46 27.84 -3.51
C ASP A 435 9.79 27.72 -2.76
N LEU A 436 10.78 28.47 -3.22
CA LEU A 436 12.12 28.48 -2.66
C LEU A 436 12.25 29.54 -1.58
N ALA A 437 11.15 30.15 -1.08
CA ALA A 437 11.23 31.15 0.00
C ALA A 437 11.91 30.57 1.26
N TRP A 438 11.70 29.29 1.56
CA TRP A 438 12.40 28.60 2.65
C TRP A 438 13.93 28.56 2.45
N ARG A 439 14.43 28.68 1.20
CA ARG A 439 15.86 28.74 0.89
C ARG A 439 16.53 30.01 1.41
N GLU A 440 15.77 31.06 1.71
CA GLU A 440 16.30 32.29 2.29
C GLU A 440 16.58 32.16 3.79
N ALA A 441 16.11 31.09 4.44
CA ALA A 441 16.35 30.82 5.85
C ALA A 441 17.79 30.33 6.13
N SER A 442 18.18 30.29 7.42
CA SER A 442 19.46 29.71 7.89
C SER A 442 19.59 28.24 7.49
N VAL A 443 20.82 27.74 7.31
CA VAL A 443 21.07 26.33 6.92
C VAL A 443 20.40 25.32 7.86
N GLU A 444 20.30 25.59 9.17
CA GLU A 444 19.60 24.74 10.12
C GLU A 444 18.10 24.65 9.84
N ALA A 445 17.46 25.79 9.56
CA ALA A 445 16.04 25.87 9.23
C ALA A 445 15.75 25.20 7.89
N ARG A 446 16.65 25.35 6.91
CA ARG A 446 16.55 24.67 5.61
C ARG A 446 16.66 23.17 5.73
N LEU A 447 17.64 22.68 6.48
CA LEU A 447 17.80 21.24 6.75
C LEU A 447 16.59 20.67 7.49
N SER A 448 16.07 21.39 8.49
CA SER A 448 14.85 20.98 9.21
C SER A 448 13.62 20.96 8.30
N HIS A 449 13.43 21.98 7.47
CA HIS A 449 12.34 22.06 6.50
C HIS A 449 12.43 20.92 5.47
N ALA A 450 13.62 20.69 4.90
CA ALA A 450 13.85 19.60 3.96
C ALA A 450 13.53 18.22 4.57
N LEU A 451 13.87 18.02 5.85
CA LEU A 451 13.52 16.81 6.61
C LEU A 451 12.01 16.65 6.82
N VAL A 452 11.31 17.72 7.23
CA VAL A 452 9.86 17.71 7.47
C VAL A 452 9.07 17.45 6.19
N HIS A 453 9.53 18.00 5.05
CA HIS A 453 8.84 17.91 3.76
C HIS A 453 9.42 16.88 2.79
N GLY A 454 10.41 16.08 3.21
CA GLY A 454 11.03 15.04 2.37
C GLY A 454 11.76 15.55 1.12
N ILE A 455 12.32 16.77 1.15
CA ILE A 455 12.97 17.40 -0.01
C ILE A 455 14.43 16.95 -0.12
N VAL A 456 14.84 16.41 -1.27
CA VAL A 456 16.20 15.92 -1.52
C VAL A 456 17.07 16.83 -2.41
N ASP A 457 16.45 17.75 -3.16
CA ASP A 457 17.07 18.49 -4.27
C ASP A 457 18.26 19.40 -3.90
N PHE A 458 18.45 19.70 -2.60
CA PHE A 458 19.49 20.61 -2.11
C PHE A 458 20.36 20.01 -0.99
N ILE A 459 20.20 18.70 -0.72
CA ILE A 459 20.75 18.09 0.48
C ILE A 459 22.28 18.17 0.52
N ASP A 460 22.96 17.95 -0.61
CA ASP A 460 24.43 18.00 -0.68
C ASP A 460 24.96 19.41 -0.39
N ALA A 461 24.28 20.45 -0.91
CA ALA A 461 24.69 21.83 -0.73
C ALA A 461 24.47 22.30 0.72
N ASP A 462 23.31 22.01 1.31
CA ASP A 462 22.99 22.41 2.69
C ASP A 462 23.82 21.64 3.72
N VAL A 463 24.04 20.34 3.50
CA VAL A 463 24.88 19.54 4.40
C VAL A 463 26.33 20.01 4.35
N GLU A 464 26.86 20.40 3.19
CA GLU A 464 28.21 20.95 3.09
C GLU A 464 28.31 22.35 3.73
N GLU A 465 27.32 23.23 3.53
CA GLU A 465 27.28 24.52 4.21
C GLU A 465 27.23 24.36 5.73
N ALA A 466 26.39 23.46 6.25
CA ALA A 466 26.36 23.14 7.67
C ALA A 466 27.70 22.54 8.13
N ARG A 467 28.30 21.62 7.37
CA ARG A 467 29.60 21.02 7.72
C ARG A 467 30.71 22.07 7.87
N GLN A 468 30.65 23.18 7.14
CA GLN A 468 31.60 24.30 7.28
C GLN A 468 31.34 25.16 8.52
N GLN A 469 30.08 25.25 8.98
CA GLN A 469 29.69 26.04 10.15
C GLN A 469 29.88 25.28 11.48
N TYR A 470 29.89 23.95 11.46
CA TYR A 470 30.06 23.11 12.64
C TYR A 470 31.49 22.52 12.74
N SER A 471 32.09 22.57 13.93
CA SER A 471 33.47 22.09 14.17
C SER A 471 33.71 20.59 13.91
N ARG A 472 32.65 19.78 13.90
CA ARG A 472 32.69 18.33 13.65
C ARG A 472 31.48 17.92 12.82
N PRO A 473 31.64 17.03 11.82
CA PRO A 473 30.50 16.52 11.04
C PRO A 473 29.38 15.91 11.89
N LEU A 474 29.75 15.23 12.99
CA LEU A 474 28.78 14.66 13.94
C LEU A 474 27.83 15.72 14.52
N LYS A 475 28.25 16.99 14.64
CA LYS A 475 27.40 18.07 15.15
C LYS A 475 26.34 18.55 14.15
N VAL A 476 26.50 18.29 12.86
CA VAL A 476 25.43 18.48 11.88
C VAL A 476 24.31 17.45 12.12
N ILE A 477 24.70 16.21 12.44
CA ILE A 477 23.77 15.13 12.79
C ILE A 477 23.07 15.44 14.11
N GLU A 478 23.85 15.61 15.19
CA GLU A 478 23.32 15.84 16.55
C GLU A 478 22.62 17.20 16.72
N GLY A 479 22.86 18.16 15.82
CA GLY A 479 22.27 19.50 15.85
C GLY A 479 21.09 19.61 14.91
N PRO A 480 21.23 20.25 13.73
CA PRO A 480 20.11 20.56 12.84
C PRO A 480 19.31 19.34 12.39
N LEU A 481 19.97 18.20 12.08
CA LEU A 481 19.24 17.01 11.62
C LEU A 481 18.44 16.35 12.75
N MET A 482 19.01 16.19 13.96
CA MET A 482 18.27 15.68 15.12
C MET A 482 17.16 16.63 15.57
N GLN A 483 17.36 17.95 15.45
CA GLN A 483 16.32 18.93 15.74
C GLN A 483 15.17 18.82 14.73
N GLY A 484 15.47 18.66 13.44
CA GLY A 484 14.47 18.37 12.41
C GLY A 484 13.75 17.05 12.66
N MET A 485 14.47 15.98 13.01
CA MET A 485 13.90 14.69 13.41
C MET A 485 13.02 14.78 14.66
N LYS A 486 13.32 15.70 15.58
CA LYS A 486 12.45 15.96 16.72
C LYS A 486 11.16 16.63 16.29
N VAL A 487 11.20 17.61 15.38
CA VAL A 487 9.99 18.23 14.81
C VAL A 487 9.16 17.19 14.05
N VAL A 488 9.82 16.35 13.25
CA VAL A 488 9.17 15.18 12.62
C VAL A 488 8.51 14.30 13.67
N GLY A 489 9.23 13.94 14.74
CA GLY A 489 8.71 13.11 15.83
C GLY A 489 7.56 13.76 16.61
N ASP A 490 7.60 15.07 16.85
CA ASP A 490 6.55 15.82 17.55
C ASP A 490 5.28 15.94 16.69
N LEU A 491 5.43 16.28 15.40
CA LEU A 491 4.33 16.33 14.44
C LEU A 491 3.72 14.94 14.20
N PHE A 492 4.58 13.93 14.05
CA PHE A 492 4.20 12.54 13.89
C PHE A 492 3.48 12.00 15.14
N GLY A 493 4.03 12.25 16.33
CA GLY A 493 3.43 11.84 17.62
C GLY A 493 2.10 12.54 17.92
N ALA A 494 1.89 13.73 17.35
CA ALA A 494 0.61 14.45 17.41
C ALA A 494 -0.35 14.08 16.26
N GLY A 495 0.09 13.26 15.29
CA GLY A 495 -0.66 12.89 14.09
C GLY A 495 -0.91 14.05 13.11
N LYS A 496 -0.10 15.11 13.17
CA LYS A 496 -0.26 16.35 12.40
C LYS A 496 0.63 16.46 11.16
N MET A 497 1.54 15.50 10.99
CA MET A 497 2.41 15.35 9.82
C MET A 497 1.70 14.63 8.68
#